data_AF-A0A9K3KBN8-F1
#
_entry.id   AF-A0A9K3KBN8-F1
#
_cell.length_a   1.000
_cell.length_b   1.000
_cell.length_c   1.000
_cell.angle_alpha   90.00
_cell.angle_beta   90.00
_cell.angle_gamma   90.00
#
_symmetry.space_group_name_H-M   'P 1'
#
loop_
_entity.id
_entity.type
_entity.pdbx_description
1 polymer ?
#
loop_
_entity_poly.entity_id
_entity_poly.type
_entity_poly.pdbx_seq_one_letter_code
_entity_poly.pdbx_strand_id
1 'polypeptide(L)'
;MELSIHAYGTGQTALSGLCTMKQLSITLEHGINGSSYYGFASLAPFFMVAFDDLKATKQIAEYADAMRAREHGEASTASVNMVQGCFSLPWARTWSHTLNVLREGYKSGMRDGLYCIVTSLWTSFISQGHLPTLKSDIEEYIRKTTELDTGLPLNNAILVKRSIEILLDETNQREGRQSLLEETESSFGEDNFNIALAQVFQGQIYYATGDHQKGTALAIKTRILLKKMLSVSANMPKWAQDGCPNVVHYVAILDSELAILNRSDKKVVEDLYQKAIVMAARGGMVLDAAVANERLAKFFEGLGDTIEAGRRVEQAMQYYEDYGLMPRAAFLRQQYSDHLSSWSLR
;
A
#
# COMPACT_ATOMS: atom_id res chain seq x y z
N MET A 1 8.76 24.41 2.21
CA MET A 1 9.79 23.58 2.86
C MET A 1 9.32 22.13 2.81
N GLU A 2 9.14 21.62 1.59
CA GLU A 2 8.52 20.31 1.27
C GLU A 2 9.22 19.67 0.06
N LEU A 3 10.46 20.09 -0.22
CA LEU A 3 11.24 19.54 -1.33
C LEU A 3 11.51 18.04 -1.18
N SER A 4 11.47 17.52 0.06
CA SER A 4 11.68 16.10 0.33
C SER A 4 10.64 15.22 -0.35
N ILE A 5 9.34 15.55 -0.27
CA ILE A 5 8.29 14.73 -0.89
C ILE A 5 8.31 14.84 -2.41
N HIS A 6 8.60 16.02 -2.97
CA HIS A 6 8.70 16.18 -4.42
C HIS A 6 9.92 15.46 -4.99
N ALA A 7 11.06 15.48 -4.28
CA ALA A 7 12.23 14.70 -4.64
C ALA A 7 11.93 13.19 -4.57
N TYR A 8 11.20 12.74 -3.56
CA TYR A 8 10.76 11.35 -3.46
C TYR A 8 9.85 10.94 -4.64
N GLY A 9 8.82 11.75 -4.94
CA GLY A 9 7.87 11.49 -6.02
C GLY A 9 8.49 11.48 -7.43
N THR A 10 9.68 12.06 -7.60
CA THR A 10 10.46 12.04 -8.84
C THR A 10 11.57 10.99 -8.85
N GLY A 11 11.61 10.09 -7.86
CA GLY A 11 12.59 9.01 -7.77
C GLY A 11 13.96 9.43 -7.23
N GLN A 12 14.13 10.69 -6.80
CA GLN A 12 15.38 11.22 -6.24
C GLN A 12 15.44 10.99 -4.71
N THR A 13 15.46 9.71 -4.31
CA THR A 13 15.41 9.30 -2.90
C THR A 13 16.55 9.85 -2.05
N ALA A 14 17.78 9.94 -2.59
CA ALA A 14 18.92 10.53 -1.88
C ALA A 14 18.72 12.03 -1.60
N LEU A 15 18.20 12.78 -2.58
CA LEU A 15 17.86 14.19 -2.40
C LEU A 15 16.74 14.36 -1.37
N SER A 16 15.74 13.47 -1.39
CA SER A 16 14.68 13.46 -0.38
C SER A 16 15.24 13.32 1.04
N GLY A 17 16.16 12.37 1.25
CA GLY A 17 16.83 12.18 2.54
C GLY A 17 17.65 13.39 2.98
N LEU A 18 18.44 13.98 2.07
CA LEU A 18 19.21 15.19 2.37
C LEU A 18 18.32 16.37 2.75
N CYS A 19 17.21 16.58 2.05
CA CYS A 19 16.23 17.62 2.38
C CYS A 19 15.65 17.42 3.78
N THR A 20 15.25 16.18 4.12
CA THR A 20 14.74 15.85 5.47
C THR A 20 15.79 16.10 6.55
N MET A 21 17.03 15.61 6.36
CA MET A 21 18.10 15.80 7.33
C MET A 21 18.47 17.27 7.51
N LYS A 22 18.51 18.05 6.43
CA LYS A 22 18.79 19.49 6.51
C LYS A 22 17.68 20.23 7.26
N GLN A 23 16.43 19.87 7.04
CA GLN A 23 15.29 20.42 7.76
C GLN A 23 15.37 20.13 9.27
N LEU A 24 15.75 18.91 9.66
CA LEU A 24 15.98 18.56 11.06
C LEU A 24 17.18 19.31 11.66
N SER A 25 18.29 19.43 10.93
CA SER A 25 19.47 20.23 11.37
C SER A 25 19.06 21.65 11.73
N ILE A 26 18.25 22.29 10.87
CA ILE A 26 17.74 23.65 11.11
C ILE A 26 16.87 23.70 12.36
N THR A 27 15.97 22.72 12.56
CA THR A 27 15.15 22.64 13.77
C THR A 27 16.00 22.43 15.04
N LEU A 28 17.05 21.63 14.97
CA LEU A 28 17.96 21.40 16.11
C LEU A 28 18.82 22.64 16.42
N GLU A 29 19.27 23.36 15.40
CA GLU A 29 20.09 24.57 15.54
C GLU A 29 19.29 25.79 16.02
N HIS A 30 18.07 25.95 15.51
CA HIS A 30 17.28 27.18 15.71
C HIS A 30 16.02 27.00 16.56
N GLY A 31 15.76 25.78 17.04
CA GLY A 31 14.57 25.44 17.80
C GLY A 31 13.36 25.10 16.93
N ILE A 32 12.29 24.66 17.60
CA ILE A 32 11.04 24.22 16.96
C ILE A 32 10.30 25.44 16.38
N ASN A 33 9.81 25.30 15.15
CA ASN A 33 8.97 26.26 14.46
C ASN A 33 7.86 25.56 13.64
N GLY A 34 7.01 26.35 12.97
CA GLY A 34 5.89 25.87 12.16
C GLY A 34 6.22 24.93 10.99
N SER A 35 7.49 24.69 10.65
CA SER A 35 7.89 23.70 9.63
C SER A 35 8.62 22.49 10.22
N SER A 36 8.87 22.48 11.52
CA SER A 36 9.68 21.46 12.19
C SER A 36 8.99 20.10 12.22
N TYR A 37 7.68 20.05 12.49
CA TYR A 37 6.93 18.79 12.55
C TYR A 37 6.78 18.10 11.19
N TYR A 38 6.81 18.84 10.07
CA TYR A 38 6.94 18.22 8.74
C TYR A 38 8.28 17.50 8.58
N GLY A 39 9.36 18.06 9.12
CA GLY A 39 10.68 17.41 9.14
C GLY A 39 10.66 16.08 9.89
N PHE A 40 10.05 16.05 11.08
CA PHE A 40 9.88 14.83 11.86
C PHE A 40 8.94 13.83 11.16
N ALA A 41 7.82 14.28 10.61
CA ALA A 41 6.93 13.43 9.82
C ALA A 41 7.66 12.80 8.62
N SER A 42 8.47 13.58 7.92
CA SER A 42 9.28 13.13 6.79
C SER A 42 10.43 12.21 7.17
N LEU A 43 10.83 12.18 8.45
CA LEU A 43 11.89 11.31 8.95
C LEU A 43 11.40 9.87 9.19
N ALA A 44 10.16 9.71 9.63
CA ALA A 44 9.60 8.41 10.00
C ALA A 44 9.69 7.34 8.87
N PRO A 45 9.41 7.66 7.59
CA PRO A 45 9.61 6.72 6.49
C PRO A 45 11.07 6.31 6.29
N PHE A 46 12.05 7.17 6.57
CA PHE A 46 13.46 6.80 6.45
C PHE A 46 13.89 5.80 7.53
N PHE A 47 13.40 5.96 8.77
CA PHE A 47 13.68 4.99 9.83
C PHE A 47 13.18 3.59 9.49
N MET A 48 12.03 3.57 8.84
CA MET A 48 11.44 2.34 8.39
C MET A 48 12.20 1.74 7.20
N VAL A 49 12.37 2.53 6.13
CA VAL A 49 12.94 2.05 4.86
C VAL A 49 14.43 1.75 4.96
N ALA A 50 15.19 2.58 5.69
CA ALA A 50 16.65 2.45 5.75
C ALA A 50 17.14 1.59 6.93
N PHE A 51 16.33 1.44 7.98
CA PHE A 51 16.77 0.76 9.20
C PHE A 51 15.84 -0.36 9.68
N ASP A 52 14.70 -0.62 9.00
CA ASP A 52 13.71 -1.63 9.39
C ASP A 52 13.25 -1.48 10.86
N ASP A 53 13.21 -0.23 11.35
CA ASP A 53 12.90 0.09 12.75
C ASP A 53 11.48 0.62 12.90
N LEU A 54 10.52 -0.30 12.89
CA LEU A 54 9.10 0.01 13.11
C LEU A 54 8.86 0.75 14.43
N LYS A 55 9.63 0.44 15.48
CA LYS A 55 9.47 1.08 16.78
C LYS A 55 9.88 2.54 16.71
N ALA A 56 11.03 2.84 16.12
CA ALA A 56 11.49 4.21 15.92
C ALA A 56 10.55 4.98 14.98
N THR A 57 10.10 4.38 13.87
CA THR A 57 9.12 4.99 12.97
C THR A 57 7.84 5.39 13.69
N LYS A 58 7.30 4.50 14.54
CA LYS A 58 6.13 4.78 15.36
C LYS A 58 6.38 5.94 16.33
N GLN A 59 7.51 5.94 17.04
CA GLN A 59 7.85 7.01 17.98
C GLN A 59 8.02 8.36 17.27
N ILE A 60 8.71 8.40 16.13
CA ILE A 60 8.92 9.62 15.35
C ILE A 60 7.58 10.16 14.81
N ALA A 61 6.71 9.29 14.30
CA ALA A 61 5.38 9.69 13.85
C ALA A 61 4.54 10.29 15.00
N GLU A 62 4.58 9.66 16.18
CA GLU A 62 3.90 10.17 17.38
C GLU A 62 4.46 11.53 17.85
N TYR A 63 5.77 11.74 17.74
CA TYR A 63 6.37 13.04 18.04
C TYR A 63 5.93 14.12 17.05
N ALA A 64 5.88 13.82 15.76
CA ALA A 64 5.38 14.76 14.76
C ALA A 64 3.91 15.14 15.02
N ASP A 65 3.06 14.17 15.43
CA ASP A 65 1.68 14.43 15.84
C ASP A 65 1.59 15.33 17.08
N ALA A 66 2.37 15.02 18.12
CA ALA A 66 2.38 15.80 19.36
C ALA A 66 2.88 17.23 19.14
N MET A 67 3.84 17.43 18.23
CA MET A 67 4.34 18.76 17.84
C MET A 67 3.27 19.53 17.06
N ARG A 68 2.62 18.87 16.09
CA ARG A 68 1.52 19.45 15.33
C ARG A 68 0.37 19.91 16.24
N ALA A 69 -0.01 19.10 17.22
CA ALA A 69 -1.11 19.44 18.14
C ALA A 69 -0.87 20.72 18.96
N ARG A 70 0.38 21.20 19.04
CA ARG A 70 0.76 22.42 19.76
C ARG A 70 0.83 23.67 18.88
N GLU A 71 0.85 23.51 17.55
CA GLU A 71 0.99 24.59 16.57
C GLU A 71 -0.32 24.72 15.76
N HIS A 72 -0.94 25.90 15.79
CA HIS A 72 -2.18 26.16 15.04
C HIS A 72 -1.85 26.68 13.63
N GLY A 73 -1.67 25.77 12.66
CA GLY A 73 -1.46 26.11 11.25
C GLY A 73 -2.13 25.11 10.29
N GLU A 74 -2.97 25.60 9.37
CA GLU A 74 -3.75 24.77 8.43
C GLU A 74 -2.90 24.19 7.29
N ALA A 75 -2.05 25.00 6.64
CA ALA A 75 -1.31 24.60 5.44
C ALA A 75 -0.40 23.38 5.66
N SER A 76 0.37 23.35 6.74
CA SER A 76 1.26 22.22 7.04
C SER A 76 0.54 20.91 7.42
N THR A 77 -0.75 21.01 7.79
CA THR A 77 -1.50 19.87 8.33
C THR A 77 -1.80 18.85 7.24
N ALA A 78 -2.14 19.31 6.03
CA ALA A 78 -2.38 18.44 4.89
C ALA A 78 -1.14 17.63 4.52
N SER A 79 0.03 18.29 4.43
CA SER A 79 1.29 17.67 4.03
C SER A 79 1.79 16.67 5.06
N VAL A 80 1.64 16.98 6.36
CA VAL A 80 1.99 16.06 7.46
C VAL A 80 1.08 14.85 7.47
N ASN A 81 -0.24 15.06 7.37
CA ASN A 81 -1.23 13.98 7.28
C ASN A 81 -0.99 13.11 6.04
N MET A 82 -0.57 13.72 4.93
CA MET A 82 -0.18 12.99 3.73
C MET A 82 1.07 12.15 3.99
N VAL A 83 2.15 12.72 4.53
CA VAL A 83 3.40 11.98 4.76
C VAL A 83 3.17 10.84 5.75
N GLN A 84 2.54 11.12 6.88
CA GLN A 84 2.27 10.14 7.92
C GLN A 84 1.26 9.10 7.43
N GLY A 85 0.12 9.52 6.89
CA GLY A 85 -0.95 8.65 6.45
C GLY A 85 -0.57 7.73 5.29
N CYS A 86 0.29 8.20 4.37
CA CYS A 86 0.72 7.39 3.22
C CYS A 86 1.94 6.52 3.53
N PHE A 87 2.88 6.99 4.37
CA PHE A 87 4.21 6.37 4.44
C PHE A 87 4.64 5.89 5.83
N SER A 88 3.89 6.18 6.91
CA SER A 88 4.29 5.82 8.27
C SER A 88 3.19 5.10 9.06
N LEU A 89 2.01 5.70 9.14
CA LEU A 89 0.88 5.20 9.92
C LEU A 89 0.32 3.85 9.44
N PRO A 90 0.30 3.50 8.13
CA PRO A 90 -0.14 2.17 7.72
C PRO A 90 0.66 1.03 8.36
N TRP A 91 1.85 1.32 8.88
CA TRP A 91 2.80 0.37 9.43
C TRP A 91 2.76 0.41 10.97
N ALA A 92 2.40 1.58 11.53
CA ALA A 92 2.47 1.86 12.96
C ALA A 92 1.11 1.89 13.68
N ARG A 93 -0.01 1.92 12.93
CA ARG A 93 -1.38 2.11 13.41
C ARG A 93 -2.40 1.32 12.61
N THR A 94 -3.60 1.17 13.17
CA THR A 94 -4.73 0.51 12.50
C THR A 94 -5.19 1.31 11.29
N TRP A 95 -5.83 0.61 10.35
CA TRP A 95 -6.34 1.24 9.14
C TRP A 95 -7.37 2.33 9.43
N SER A 96 -8.27 2.10 10.40
CA SER A 96 -9.29 3.10 10.79
C SER A 96 -8.66 4.41 11.26
N HIS A 97 -7.55 4.33 12.01
CA HIS A 97 -6.81 5.50 12.45
C HIS A 97 -6.16 6.22 11.25
N THR A 98 -5.43 5.47 10.42
CA THR A 98 -4.77 6.00 9.22
C THR A 98 -5.76 6.66 8.27
N LEU A 99 -6.93 6.06 8.05
CA LEU A 99 -8.00 6.60 7.22
C LEU A 99 -8.54 7.92 7.76
N ASN A 100 -8.68 8.06 9.08
CA ASN A 100 -9.11 9.32 9.68
C ASN A 100 -8.09 10.43 9.45
N VAL A 101 -6.80 10.14 9.64
CA VAL A 101 -5.70 11.09 9.38
C VAL A 101 -5.67 11.53 7.92
N LEU A 102 -5.81 10.60 6.97
CA LEU A 102 -5.86 10.93 5.54
C LEU A 102 -7.11 11.76 5.19
N ARG A 103 -8.28 11.44 5.76
CA ARG A 103 -9.50 12.25 5.57
C ARG A 103 -9.37 13.65 6.11
N GLU A 104 -8.72 13.82 7.26
CA GLU A 104 -8.40 15.15 7.81
C GLU A 104 -7.43 15.90 6.88
N GLY A 105 -6.39 15.22 6.37
CA GLY A 105 -5.45 15.79 5.40
C GLY A 105 -6.13 16.32 4.14
N TYR A 106 -7.12 15.58 3.63
CA TYR A 106 -7.96 16.04 2.52
C TYR A 106 -8.77 17.30 2.89
N LYS A 107 -9.43 17.30 4.06
CA LYS A 107 -10.25 18.44 4.51
C LYS A 107 -9.44 19.71 4.74
N SER A 108 -8.17 19.60 5.12
CA SER A 108 -7.29 20.77 5.34
C SER A 108 -6.84 21.51 4.07
N GLY A 109 -7.23 21.04 2.87
CA GLY A 109 -7.23 21.85 1.64
C GLY A 109 -5.87 22.35 1.16
N MET A 110 -5.12 21.51 0.46
CA MET A 110 -3.99 21.85 -0.42
C MET A 110 -3.83 20.75 -1.49
N ARG A 111 -2.87 20.91 -2.42
CA ARG A 111 -2.47 19.84 -3.37
C ARG A 111 -2.19 18.49 -2.68
N ASP A 112 -1.64 18.52 -1.47
CA ASP A 112 -1.34 17.30 -0.69
C ASP A 112 -2.58 16.60 -0.12
N GLY A 113 -3.66 17.36 0.10
CA GLY A 113 -4.96 16.79 0.44
C GLY A 113 -5.50 15.88 -0.66
N LEU A 114 -5.11 16.13 -1.92
CA LEU A 114 -5.47 15.29 -3.06
C LEU A 114 -4.83 13.90 -2.98
N TYR A 115 -3.56 13.83 -2.58
CA TYR A 115 -2.89 12.56 -2.33
C TYR A 115 -3.53 11.80 -1.17
N CYS A 116 -3.98 12.52 -0.12
CA CYS A 116 -4.61 11.89 1.04
C CYS A 116 -5.92 11.17 0.69
N ILE A 117 -6.81 11.84 -0.07
CA ILE A 117 -8.10 11.27 -0.44
C ILE A 117 -7.96 10.13 -1.46
N VAL A 118 -7.06 10.25 -2.45
CA VAL A 118 -6.78 9.15 -3.39
C VAL A 118 -6.26 7.93 -2.64
N THR A 119 -5.32 8.12 -1.72
CA THR A 119 -4.79 7.03 -0.89
C THR A 119 -5.88 6.41 -0.03
N SER A 120 -6.75 7.22 0.58
CA SER A 120 -7.90 6.76 1.39
C SER A 120 -8.92 5.93 0.60
N LEU A 121 -9.25 6.37 -0.61
CA LEU A 121 -10.22 5.71 -1.48
C LEU A 121 -9.66 4.37 -1.97
N TRP A 122 -8.39 4.36 -2.37
CA TRP A 122 -7.70 3.17 -2.86
C TRP A 122 -7.59 2.06 -1.81
N THR A 123 -7.15 2.42 -0.62
CA THR A 123 -7.01 1.51 0.51
C THR A 123 -8.37 1.03 1.02
N SER A 124 -9.39 1.89 1.05
CA SER A 124 -10.76 1.48 1.32
C SER A 124 -11.28 0.50 0.28
N PHE A 125 -10.92 0.69 -1.00
CA PHE A 125 -11.22 -0.23 -2.08
C PHE A 125 -10.57 -1.63 -1.87
N ILE A 126 -9.26 -1.70 -1.60
CA ILE A 126 -8.56 -2.97 -1.29
C ILE A 126 -9.19 -3.66 -0.07
N SER A 127 -9.61 -2.86 0.90
CA SER A 127 -10.25 -3.31 2.13
C SER A 127 -11.71 -3.74 1.95
N GLN A 128 -12.20 -3.82 0.70
CA GLN A 128 -13.58 -4.17 0.34
C GLN A 128 -14.61 -3.22 0.94
N GLY A 129 -14.27 -1.93 0.95
CA GLY A 129 -15.24 -0.87 1.21
C GLY A 129 -16.42 -0.96 0.24
N HIS A 130 -17.57 -0.46 0.68
CA HIS A 130 -18.80 -0.49 -0.12
C HIS A 130 -18.59 0.25 -1.46
N LEU A 131 -18.46 -0.50 -2.55
CA LEU A 131 -18.07 0.00 -3.87
C LEU A 131 -18.95 1.17 -4.37
N PRO A 132 -20.29 1.16 -4.20
CA PRO A 132 -21.12 2.31 -4.56
C PRO A 132 -20.79 3.59 -3.80
N THR A 133 -20.42 3.47 -2.51
CA THR A 133 -20.02 4.62 -1.68
C THR A 133 -18.67 5.16 -2.16
N LEU A 134 -17.72 4.27 -2.42
CA LEU A 134 -16.41 4.65 -2.97
C LEU A 134 -16.54 5.32 -4.34
N LYS A 135 -17.46 4.85 -5.19
CA LYS A 135 -17.77 5.48 -6.48
C LYS A 135 -18.27 6.92 -6.30
N SER A 136 -19.21 7.13 -5.37
CA SER A 136 -19.73 8.47 -5.07
C SER A 136 -18.62 9.40 -4.56
N ASP A 137 -17.82 8.94 -3.60
CA ASP A 137 -16.75 9.73 -3.00
C ASP A 137 -15.68 10.12 -4.04
N ILE A 138 -15.31 9.19 -4.94
CA ILE A 138 -14.31 9.47 -5.97
C ILE A 138 -14.84 10.36 -7.10
N GLU A 139 -16.13 10.26 -7.44
CA GLU A 139 -16.80 11.17 -8.38
C GLU A 139 -16.89 12.59 -7.83
N GLU A 140 -17.19 12.72 -6.53
CA GLU A 140 -17.14 14.02 -5.85
C GLU A 140 -15.73 14.60 -5.85
N TYR A 141 -14.72 13.78 -5.54
CA TYR A 141 -13.32 14.19 -5.61
C TYR A 141 -12.94 14.67 -7.00
N ILE A 142 -13.11 13.84 -8.04
CA ILE A 142 -12.71 14.17 -9.42
C ILE A 142 -13.33 15.50 -9.83
N ARG A 143 -14.65 15.67 -9.58
CA ARG A 143 -15.38 16.90 -9.87
C ARG A 143 -14.76 18.13 -9.22
N LYS A 144 -14.34 18.04 -7.96
CA LYS A 144 -13.69 19.15 -7.21
C LYS A 144 -12.26 19.41 -7.69
N THR A 145 -11.56 18.40 -8.23
CA THR A 145 -10.16 18.53 -8.65
C THR A 145 -9.93 18.89 -10.12
N THR A 146 -10.87 18.63 -11.01
CA THR A 146 -10.72 18.95 -12.45
C THR A 146 -10.49 20.45 -12.68
N GLU A 147 -10.89 21.30 -11.72
CA GLU A 147 -10.67 22.75 -11.74
C GLU A 147 -9.29 23.19 -11.22
N LEU A 148 -8.53 22.30 -10.57
CA LEU A 148 -7.33 22.66 -9.78
C LEU A 148 -6.00 22.04 -10.25
N ASP A 149 -5.98 20.87 -10.92
CA ASP A 149 -4.71 20.24 -11.33
C ASP A 149 -4.90 19.16 -12.44
N THR A 150 -3.97 19.08 -13.40
CA THR A 150 -3.88 18.01 -14.44
C THR A 150 -2.78 16.97 -14.13
N GLY A 151 -2.40 16.85 -12.86
CA GLY A 151 -1.28 16.03 -12.41
C GLY A 151 -1.61 14.58 -12.01
N LEU A 152 -0.58 13.90 -11.49
CA LEU A 152 -0.58 12.51 -11.03
C LEU A 152 -1.75 12.12 -10.09
N PRO A 153 -2.18 12.93 -9.10
CA PRO A 153 -3.30 12.57 -8.23
C PRO A 153 -4.64 12.41 -8.96
N LEU A 154 -4.91 13.27 -9.95
CA LEU A 154 -6.13 13.19 -10.74
C LEU A 154 -6.14 11.91 -11.60
N ASN A 155 -5.02 11.59 -12.24
CA ASN A 155 -4.88 10.35 -13.02
C ASN A 155 -5.09 9.12 -12.14
N ASN A 156 -4.50 9.07 -10.95
CA ASN A 156 -4.72 7.98 -10.00
C ASN A 156 -6.19 7.87 -9.61
N ALA A 157 -6.87 8.98 -9.32
CA ALA A 157 -8.29 8.94 -8.97
C ALA A 157 -9.18 8.43 -10.12
N ILE A 158 -8.89 8.83 -11.36
CA ILE A 158 -9.59 8.33 -12.54
C ILE A 158 -9.42 6.81 -12.67
N LEU A 159 -8.21 6.30 -12.45
CA LEU A 159 -7.95 4.85 -12.44
C LEU A 159 -8.74 4.13 -11.36
N VAL A 160 -8.76 4.65 -10.12
CA VAL A 160 -9.55 4.06 -9.03
C VAL A 160 -11.04 4.08 -9.35
N LYS A 161 -11.57 5.19 -9.92
CA LYS A 161 -12.98 5.29 -10.33
C LYS A 161 -13.33 4.25 -11.39
N ARG A 162 -12.53 4.16 -12.46
CA ARG A 162 -12.71 3.17 -13.52
C ARG A 162 -12.68 1.75 -12.96
N SER A 163 -11.77 1.47 -12.03
CA SER A 163 -11.66 0.16 -11.39
C SER A 163 -12.94 -0.21 -10.62
N ILE A 164 -13.51 0.76 -9.89
CA ILE A 164 -14.79 0.60 -9.18
C ILE A 164 -15.95 0.39 -10.18
N GLU A 165 -15.99 1.16 -11.27
CA GLU A 165 -17.04 1.06 -12.30
C GLU A 165 -17.04 -0.29 -13.00
N ILE A 166 -15.87 -0.78 -13.40
CA ILE A 166 -15.69 -2.14 -13.94
C ILE A 166 -16.21 -3.16 -12.96
N LEU A 167 -15.90 -3.01 -11.68
CA LEU A 167 -16.32 -3.95 -10.64
C LEU A 167 -17.84 -3.97 -10.40
N LEU A 168 -18.50 -2.82 -10.57
CA LEU A 168 -19.95 -2.69 -10.40
C LEU A 168 -20.74 -3.14 -11.64
N ASP A 169 -20.15 -3.11 -12.83
CA ASP A 169 -20.81 -3.51 -14.08
C ASP A 169 -20.44 -4.95 -14.49
N GLU A 170 -21.14 -5.93 -13.91
CA GLU A 170 -20.95 -7.37 -14.17
C GLU A 170 -20.99 -7.76 -15.67
N THR A 171 -21.69 -6.98 -16.51
CA THR A 171 -21.88 -7.30 -17.93
C THR A 171 -20.72 -6.85 -18.82
N ASN A 172 -20.07 -5.74 -18.45
CA ASN A 172 -19.06 -5.09 -19.30
C ASN A 172 -17.65 -5.11 -18.72
N GLN A 173 -17.45 -5.88 -17.65
CA GLN A 173 -16.17 -5.97 -16.96
C GLN A 173 -15.02 -6.35 -17.92
N ARG A 174 -15.23 -7.22 -18.91
CA ARG A 174 -14.14 -7.76 -19.73
C ARG A 174 -13.56 -6.74 -20.71
N GLU A 175 -14.40 -5.94 -21.37
CA GLU A 175 -13.99 -4.86 -22.28
C GLU A 175 -13.48 -3.64 -21.50
N GLY A 176 -14.17 -3.25 -20.42
CA GLY A 176 -13.72 -2.18 -19.53
C GLY A 176 -12.32 -2.44 -18.94
N ARG A 177 -12.03 -3.70 -18.61
CA ARG A 177 -10.70 -4.15 -18.14
C ARG A 177 -9.58 -3.94 -19.17
N GLN A 178 -9.87 -4.09 -20.46
CA GLN A 178 -8.87 -3.97 -21.53
C GLN A 178 -8.57 -2.50 -21.86
N SER A 179 -9.60 -1.66 -21.91
CA SER A 179 -9.44 -0.20 -22.09
C SER A 179 -8.65 0.47 -20.96
N LEU A 180 -8.84 0.03 -19.70
CA LEU A 180 -8.08 0.55 -18.56
C LEU A 180 -6.57 0.29 -18.69
N LEU A 181 -6.18 -0.83 -19.30
CA LEU A 181 -4.78 -1.21 -19.50
C LEU A 181 -4.07 -0.25 -20.46
N GLU A 182 -4.69 0.02 -21.61
CA GLU A 182 -4.14 0.87 -22.67
C GLU A 182 -4.05 2.34 -22.21
N GLU A 183 -5.05 2.83 -21.47
CA GLU A 183 -5.04 4.18 -20.88
C GLU A 183 -3.90 4.34 -19.85
N THR A 184 -3.66 3.32 -19.01
CA THR A 184 -2.60 3.36 -17.98
C THR A 184 -1.21 3.35 -18.61
N GLU A 185 -0.98 2.50 -19.61
CA GLU A 185 0.32 2.39 -20.28
C GLU A 185 0.68 3.66 -21.07
N SER A 186 -0.31 4.38 -21.62
CA SER A 186 -0.06 5.66 -22.31
C SER A 186 0.12 6.85 -21.36
N SER A 187 -0.46 6.80 -20.15
CA SER A 187 -0.50 7.94 -19.22
C SER A 187 0.75 8.07 -18.34
N PHE A 188 1.60 7.04 -18.25
CA PHE A 188 2.76 7.03 -17.38
C PHE A 188 4.01 6.50 -18.11
N GLY A 189 5.07 7.32 -18.23
CA GLY A 189 6.30 6.97 -18.97
C GLY A 189 7.18 5.90 -18.28
N GLU A 190 7.94 5.13 -19.07
CA GLU A 190 8.47 3.77 -18.80
C GLU A 190 9.25 3.46 -17.49
N ASP A 191 9.68 4.45 -16.69
CA ASP A 191 10.57 4.23 -15.53
C ASP A 191 10.13 5.02 -14.26
N ASN A 192 8.91 4.77 -13.75
CA ASN A 192 8.41 5.47 -12.56
C ASN A 192 7.87 4.50 -11.48
N PHE A 193 8.22 4.72 -10.21
CA PHE A 193 7.67 4.01 -9.04
C PHE A 193 6.13 3.99 -9.05
N ASN A 194 5.52 5.07 -9.53
CA ASN A 194 4.07 5.19 -9.64
C ASN A 194 3.46 4.19 -10.62
N ILE A 195 4.21 3.71 -11.63
CA ILE A 195 3.77 2.65 -12.56
C ILE A 195 3.81 1.31 -11.87
N ALA A 196 4.90 1.00 -11.17
CA ALA A 196 4.99 -0.24 -10.41
C ALA A 196 3.83 -0.31 -9.41
N LEU A 197 3.54 0.80 -8.74
CA LEU A 197 2.45 0.90 -7.80
C LEU A 197 1.08 0.73 -8.49
N ALA A 198 0.82 1.45 -9.59
CA ALA A 198 -0.41 1.29 -10.38
C ALA A 198 -0.59 -0.14 -10.92
N GLN A 199 0.49 -0.83 -11.30
CA GLN A 199 0.45 -2.21 -11.77
C GLN A 199 0.27 -3.23 -10.63
N VAL A 200 0.88 -3.02 -9.44
CA VAL A 200 0.55 -3.80 -8.22
C VAL A 200 -0.96 -3.69 -7.97
N PHE A 201 -1.45 -2.46 -8.01
CA PHE A 201 -2.82 -2.09 -7.73
C PHE A 201 -3.83 -2.72 -8.71
N GLN A 202 -3.54 -2.68 -10.00
CA GLN A 202 -4.32 -3.38 -11.02
C GLN A 202 -4.26 -4.91 -10.85
N GLY A 203 -3.10 -5.46 -10.51
CA GLY A 203 -2.95 -6.87 -10.18
C GLY A 203 -3.88 -7.28 -9.03
N GLN A 204 -3.94 -6.48 -7.97
CA GLN A 204 -4.84 -6.70 -6.83
C GLN A 204 -6.32 -6.66 -7.23
N ILE A 205 -6.72 -5.75 -8.13
CA ILE A 205 -8.10 -5.72 -8.68
C ILE A 205 -8.42 -7.00 -9.46
N TYR A 206 -7.53 -7.44 -10.35
CA TYR A 206 -7.73 -8.68 -11.10
C TYR A 206 -7.85 -9.89 -10.19
N TYR A 207 -7.05 -9.93 -9.12
CA TYR A 207 -7.15 -10.95 -8.09
C TYR A 207 -8.46 -10.91 -7.32
N ALA A 208 -8.89 -9.73 -6.87
CA ALA A 208 -10.16 -9.53 -6.17
C ALA A 208 -11.38 -9.89 -7.04
N THR A 209 -11.23 -9.81 -8.37
CA THR A 209 -12.30 -10.07 -9.35
C THR A 209 -12.24 -11.44 -10.01
N GLY A 210 -11.34 -12.32 -9.56
CA GLY A 210 -11.25 -13.70 -10.02
C GLY A 210 -10.54 -13.91 -11.36
N ASP A 211 -10.08 -12.86 -12.05
CA ASP A 211 -9.27 -12.96 -13.28
C ASP A 211 -7.77 -13.11 -12.92
N HIS A 212 -7.47 -14.24 -12.28
CA HIS A 212 -6.14 -14.53 -11.74
C HIS A 212 -5.06 -14.59 -12.83
N GLN A 213 -5.41 -14.92 -14.09
CA GLN A 213 -4.45 -15.05 -15.18
C GLN A 213 -3.87 -13.69 -15.57
N LYS A 214 -4.71 -12.66 -15.70
CA LYS A 214 -4.26 -11.27 -15.94
C LYS A 214 -3.62 -10.64 -14.70
N GLY A 215 -4.17 -10.92 -13.52
CA GLY A 215 -3.55 -10.53 -12.25
C GLY A 215 -2.11 -11.04 -12.15
N THR A 216 -1.86 -12.27 -12.63
CA THR A 216 -0.52 -12.83 -12.63
C THR A 216 0.37 -12.27 -13.74
N ALA A 217 -0.17 -11.97 -14.93
CA ALA A 217 0.61 -11.31 -15.98
C ALA A 217 1.10 -9.92 -15.53
N LEU A 218 0.23 -9.14 -14.88
CA LEU A 218 0.64 -7.88 -14.25
C LEU A 218 1.62 -8.13 -13.10
N ALA A 219 1.38 -9.11 -12.24
CA ALA A 219 2.32 -9.48 -11.18
C ALA A 219 3.73 -9.74 -11.71
N ILE A 220 3.86 -10.42 -12.86
CA ILE A 220 5.14 -10.68 -13.52
C ILE A 220 5.77 -9.38 -14.04
N LYS A 221 4.99 -8.53 -14.71
CA LYS A 221 5.46 -7.23 -15.22
C LYS A 221 5.92 -6.32 -14.08
N THR A 222 5.12 -6.21 -13.03
CA THR A 222 5.41 -5.47 -11.80
C THR A 222 6.64 -6.03 -11.10
N ARG A 223 6.77 -7.36 -11.01
CA ARG A 223 7.96 -8.01 -10.44
C ARG A 223 9.23 -7.65 -11.20
N ILE A 224 9.20 -7.66 -12.53
CA ILE A 224 10.35 -7.26 -13.36
C ILE A 224 10.72 -5.80 -13.09
N LEU A 225 9.73 -4.92 -13.06
CA LEU A 225 9.92 -3.49 -12.79
C LEU A 225 10.46 -3.25 -11.37
N LEU A 226 9.87 -3.88 -10.35
CA LEU A 226 10.34 -3.81 -8.97
C LEU A 226 11.77 -4.36 -8.82
N LYS A 227 12.11 -5.47 -9.50
CA LYS A 227 13.48 -6.00 -9.51
C LYS A 227 14.47 -5.05 -10.19
N LYS A 228 14.06 -4.36 -11.27
CA LYS A 228 14.88 -3.31 -11.92
C LYS A 228 15.07 -2.11 -10.98
N MET A 229 14.02 -1.69 -10.26
CA MET A 229 14.14 -0.63 -9.26
C MET A 229 15.06 -1.02 -8.10
N LEU A 230 15.00 -2.29 -7.67
CA LEU A 230 15.91 -2.84 -6.66
C LEU A 230 17.34 -2.96 -7.19
N SER A 231 17.59 -3.24 -8.47
CA SER A 231 18.95 -3.35 -9.02
C SER A 231 19.65 -2.00 -9.21
N VAL A 232 18.90 -0.90 -9.35
CA VAL A 232 19.43 0.48 -9.33
C VAL A 232 20.05 0.82 -7.95
N SER A 233 19.77 0.03 -6.90
CA SER A 233 20.41 0.17 -5.57
C SER A 233 21.86 -0.31 -5.49
N ALA A 234 22.39 -0.98 -6.52
CA ALA A 234 23.73 -1.58 -6.48
C ALA A 234 24.87 -0.58 -6.20
N ASN A 235 24.68 0.71 -6.53
CA ASN A 235 25.63 1.79 -6.26
C ASN A 235 25.33 2.62 -4.99
N MET A 236 24.37 2.19 -4.17
CA MET A 236 23.99 2.87 -2.93
C MET A 236 24.71 2.27 -1.71
N PRO A 237 24.74 2.96 -0.56
CA PRO A 237 25.27 2.39 0.68
C PRO A 237 24.58 1.07 1.03
N LYS A 238 25.26 0.19 1.79
CA LYS A 238 24.82 -1.18 2.09
C LYS A 238 23.37 -1.30 2.59
N TRP A 239 22.89 -0.33 3.36
CA TRP A 239 21.50 -0.26 3.86
C TRP A 239 20.45 -0.06 2.74
N ALA A 240 20.83 0.52 1.60
CA ALA A 240 19.98 0.63 0.42
C ALA A 240 20.13 -0.57 -0.55
N GLN A 241 21.26 -1.30 -0.48
CA GLN A 241 21.48 -2.55 -1.24
C GLN A 241 20.66 -3.73 -0.69
N ASP A 242 20.29 -3.69 0.60
CA ASP A 242 19.43 -4.72 1.22
C ASP A 242 17.96 -4.67 0.71
N GLY A 243 17.69 -3.80 -0.26
CA GLY A 243 16.41 -3.62 -0.93
C GLY A 243 15.52 -2.65 -0.17
N CYS A 244 14.61 -1.97 -0.89
CA CYS A 244 13.55 -1.21 -0.24
C CYS A 244 12.66 -2.23 0.52
N PRO A 245 12.63 -2.24 1.87
CA PRO A 245 11.86 -3.22 2.66
C PRO A 245 10.39 -3.30 2.21
N ASN A 246 9.88 -2.18 1.70
CA ASN A 246 8.52 -1.95 1.24
C ASN A 246 8.13 -2.76 0.01
N VAL A 247 9.09 -3.35 -0.71
CA VAL A 247 8.80 -4.09 -1.95
C VAL A 247 9.22 -5.55 -1.91
N VAL A 248 10.05 -5.95 -0.95
CA VAL A 248 10.63 -7.30 -0.89
C VAL A 248 9.56 -8.36 -0.63
N HIS A 249 8.59 -8.04 0.22
CA HIS A 249 7.45 -8.92 0.50
C HIS A 249 6.51 -9.02 -0.72
N TYR A 250 6.27 -7.93 -1.46
CA TYR A 250 5.55 -8.00 -2.74
C TYR A 250 6.27 -8.93 -3.71
N VAL A 251 7.59 -8.78 -3.89
CA VAL A 251 8.35 -9.68 -4.78
C VAL A 251 8.21 -11.15 -4.35
N ALA A 252 8.24 -11.44 -3.05
CA ALA A 252 8.04 -12.79 -2.54
C ALA A 252 6.63 -13.33 -2.83
N ILE A 253 5.56 -12.53 -2.66
CA ILE A 253 4.20 -12.91 -3.04
C ILE A 253 4.12 -13.23 -4.54
N LEU A 254 4.67 -12.36 -5.38
CA LEU A 254 4.64 -12.51 -6.84
C LEU A 254 5.47 -13.74 -7.28
N ASP A 255 6.59 -14.02 -6.61
CA ASP A 255 7.37 -15.24 -6.81
C ASP A 255 6.55 -16.51 -6.48
N SER A 256 5.78 -16.49 -5.39
CA SER A 256 4.90 -17.61 -5.02
C SER A 256 3.82 -17.87 -6.05
N GLU A 257 3.14 -16.83 -6.54
CA GLU A 257 2.09 -16.95 -7.56
C GLU A 257 2.66 -17.49 -8.88
N LEU A 258 3.85 -17.05 -9.25
CA LEU A 258 4.55 -17.56 -10.42
C LEU A 258 4.92 -19.04 -10.25
N ALA A 259 5.35 -19.45 -9.05
CA ALA A 259 5.64 -20.84 -8.74
C ALA A 259 4.39 -21.73 -8.89
N ILE A 260 3.22 -21.26 -8.45
CA ILE A 260 1.93 -21.94 -8.67
C ILE A 260 1.65 -22.11 -10.16
N LEU A 261 1.76 -21.04 -10.95
CA LEU A 261 1.50 -21.09 -12.39
C LEU A 261 2.41 -22.06 -13.13
N ASN A 262 3.69 -22.09 -12.73
CA ASN A 262 4.69 -23.00 -13.29
C ASN A 262 4.54 -24.44 -12.80
N ARG A 263 3.52 -24.74 -11.97
CA ARG A 263 3.28 -26.06 -11.37
C ARG A 263 4.50 -26.56 -10.60
N SER A 264 5.17 -25.63 -9.91
CA SER A 264 6.31 -25.95 -9.06
C SER A 264 5.88 -26.85 -7.90
N ASP A 265 6.84 -27.52 -7.28
CA ASP A 265 6.59 -28.37 -6.13
C ASP A 265 5.88 -27.62 -4.98
N LYS A 266 4.99 -28.33 -4.27
CA LYS A 266 4.22 -27.82 -3.12
C LYS A 266 5.12 -27.08 -2.13
N LYS A 267 6.29 -27.65 -1.82
CA LYS A 267 7.22 -27.10 -0.84
C LYS A 267 7.82 -25.77 -1.28
N VAL A 268 8.10 -25.62 -2.57
CA VAL A 268 8.63 -24.36 -3.14
C VAL A 268 7.60 -23.24 -3.00
N VAL A 269 6.34 -23.51 -3.34
CA VAL A 269 5.25 -22.53 -3.20
C VAL A 269 5.08 -22.12 -1.74
N GLU A 270 5.03 -23.10 -0.84
CA GLU A 270 4.88 -22.86 0.60
C GLU A 270 6.03 -22.01 1.16
N ASP A 271 7.28 -22.35 0.83
CA ASP A 271 8.46 -21.64 1.35
C ASP A 271 8.51 -20.18 0.85
N LEU A 272 8.08 -19.92 -0.39
CA LEU A 272 7.99 -18.56 -0.93
C LEU A 272 6.89 -17.74 -0.23
N TYR A 273 5.71 -18.31 0.01
CA TYR A 273 4.67 -17.62 0.78
C TYR A 273 5.08 -17.41 2.23
N GLN A 274 5.71 -18.40 2.87
CA GLN A 274 6.18 -18.28 4.24
C GLN A 274 7.23 -17.17 4.36
N LYS A 275 8.12 -17.05 3.37
CA LYS A 275 9.05 -15.92 3.27
C LYS A 275 8.31 -14.59 3.14
N ALA A 276 7.31 -14.50 2.28
CA ALA A 276 6.50 -13.29 2.12
C ALA A 276 5.80 -12.89 3.43
N ILE A 277 5.16 -13.83 4.11
CA ILE A 277 4.45 -13.62 5.38
C ILE A 277 5.42 -13.12 6.45
N VAL A 278 6.59 -13.76 6.59
CA VAL A 278 7.58 -13.37 7.60
C VAL A 278 8.14 -11.97 7.32
N MET A 279 8.45 -11.67 6.06
CA MET A 279 8.93 -10.35 5.66
C MET A 279 7.87 -9.26 5.92
N ALA A 280 6.63 -9.51 5.51
CA ALA A 280 5.53 -8.57 5.71
C ALA A 280 5.24 -8.35 7.20
N ALA A 281 5.11 -9.42 7.99
CA ALA A 281 4.81 -9.32 9.42
C ALA A 281 5.93 -8.61 10.21
N ARG A 282 7.21 -8.91 9.91
CA ARG A 282 8.35 -8.25 10.57
C ARG A 282 8.45 -6.77 10.21
N GLY A 283 8.19 -6.42 8.94
CA GLY A 283 8.20 -5.04 8.46
C GLY A 283 6.94 -4.23 8.82
N GLY A 284 6.01 -4.77 9.62
CA GLY A 284 4.77 -4.08 9.99
C GLY A 284 3.71 -4.00 8.88
N MET A 285 3.90 -4.71 7.76
CA MET A 285 2.95 -4.80 6.64
C MET A 285 1.88 -5.86 6.93
N VAL A 286 1.12 -5.64 8.01
CA VAL A 286 0.14 -6.59 8.55
C VAL A 286 -0.91 -6.99 7.50
N LEU A 287 -1.34 -6.03 6.67
CA LEU A 287 -2.28 -6.30 5.58
C LEU A 287 -1.70 -7.27 4.55
N ASP A 288 -0.44 -7.07 4.14
CA ASP A 288 0.20 -7.94 3.15
C ASP A 288 0.47 -9.34 3.72
N ALA A 289 0.75 -9.44 5.03
CA ALA A 289 0.81 -10.73 5.72
C ALA A 289 -0.56 -11.43 5.72
N ALA A 290 -1.66 -10.70 5.93
CA ALA A 290 -3.01 -11.24 5.84
C ALA A 290 -3.32 -11.77 4.43
N VAL A 291 -3.06 -10.96 3.40
CA VAL A 291 -3.26 -11.33 2.00
C VAL A 291 -2.42 -12.55 1.63
N ALA A 292 -1.13 -12.60 2.00
CA ALA A 292 -0.27 -13.74 1.71
C ALA A 292 -0.78 -15.04 2.38
N ASN A 293 -1.31 -14.97 3.61
CA ASN A 293 -1.93 -16.11 4.27
C ASN A 293 -3.21 -16.56 3.56
N GLU A 294 -4.06 -15.63 3.15
CA GLU A 294 -5.29 -15.94 2.41
C GLU A 294 -4.99 -16.64 1.07
N ARG A 295 -3.99 -16.14 0.34
CA ARG A 295 -3.55 -16.72 -0.93
C ARG A 295 -2.96 -18.12 -0.75
N LEU A 296 -2.15 -18.30 0.29
CA LEU A 296 -1.61 -19.61 0.65
C LEU A 296 -2.73 -20.59 1.07
N ALA A 297 -3.75 -20.12 1.80
CA ALA A 297 -4.91 -20.95 2.15
C ALA A 297 -5.63 -21.47 0.90
N LYS A 298 -5.89 -20.59 -0.08
CA LYS A 298 -6.51 -20.96 -1.36
C LYS A 298 -5.69 -21.98 -2.14
N PHE A 299 -4.36 -21.89 -2.07
CA PHE A 299 -3.46 -22.89 -2.67
C PHE A 299 -3.64 -24.27 -2.02
N PHE A 300 -3.64 -24.35 -0.69
CA PHE A 300 -3.86 -25.62 0.03
C PHE A 300 -5.27 -26.20 -0.16
N GLU A 301 -6.29 -25.35 -0.19
CA GLU A 301 -7.66 -25.74 -0.54
C GLU A 301 -7.72 -26.38 -1.93
N GLY A 302 -7.05 -25.80 -2.93
CA GLY A 302 -6.92 -26.37 -4.28
C GLY A 302 -6.21 -27.73 -4.33
N LEU A 303 -5.40 -28.06 -3.32
CA LEU A 303 -4.77 -29.37 -3.14
C LEU A 303 -5.63 -30.35 -2.31
N GLY A 304 -6.77 -29.91 -1.78
CA GLY A 304 -7.60 -30.67 -0.86
C GLY A 304 -7.04 -30.77 0.56
N ASP A 305 -6.02 -29.99 0.90
CA ASP A 305 -5.38 -29.96 2.23
C ASP A 305 -6.14 -29.00 3.16
N THR A 306 -7.32 -29.44 3.59
CA THR A 306 -8.28 -28.58 4.30
C THR A 306 -7.78 -28.11 5.67
N ILE A 307 -6.91 -28.89 6.30
CA ILE A 307 -6.31 -28.58 7.60
C ILE A 307 -5.37 -27.37 7.46
N GLU A 308 -4.45 -27.43 6.51
CA GLU A 308 -3.49 -26.37 6.31
C GLU A 308 -4.17 -25.12 5.72
N ALA A 309 -5.19 -25.29 4.86
CA ALA A 309 -6.05 -24.18 4.44
C ALA A 309 -6.73 -23.49 5.64
N GLY A 310 -7.35 -24.26 6.55
CA GLY A 310 -7.98 -23.73 7.76
C GLY A 310 -7.00 -22.95 8.65
N ARG A 311 -5.80 -23.49 8.89
CA ARG A 311 -4.76 -22.81 9.67
C ARG A 311 -4.34 -21.46 9.06
N ARG A 312 -4.20 -21.40 7.73
CA ARG A 312 -3.82 -20.16 7.04
C ARG A 312 -4.94 -19.13 7.03
N VAL A 313 -6.19 -19.56 6.91
CA VAL A 313 -7.34 -18.66 7.05
C VAL A 313 -7.41 -18.03 8.43
N GLU A 314 -7.20 -18.82 9.50
CA GLU A 314 -7.18 -18.28 10.86
C GLU A 314 -6.10 -17.22 11.05
N GLN A 315 -4.88 -17.48 10.54
CA GLN A 315 -3.80 -16.49 10.56
C GLN A 315 -4.15 -15.22 9.76
N ALA A 316 -4.75 -15.38 8.57
CA ALA A 316 -5.20 -14.23 7.78
C ALA A 316 -6.26 -13.40 8.53
N MET A 317 -7.23 -14.07 9.18
CA MET A 317 -8.26 -13.42 9.97
C MET A 317 -7.67 -12.63 11.13
N GLN A 318 -6.74 -13.19 11.89
CA GLN A 318 -6.07 -12.48 12.98
C GLN A 318 -5.40 -11.20 12.47
N TYR A 319 -4.64 -11.28 11.37
CA TYR A 319 -4.00 -10.10 10.80
C TYR A 319 -5.02 -9.08 10.27
N TYR A 320 -6.13 -9.51 9.67
CA TYR A 320 -7.21 -8.60 9.27
C TYR A 320 -7.86 -7.91 10.47
N GLU A 321 -8.13 -8.64 11.55
CA GLU A 321 -8.68 -8.10 12.80
C GLU A 321 -7.70 -7.10 13.45
N ASP A 322 -6.41 -7.45 13.55
CA ASP A 322 -5.34 -6.58 14.06
C ASP A 322 -5.19 -5.29 13.23
N TYR A 323 -5.34 -5.40 11.91
CA TYR A 323 -5.30 -4.24 11.00
C TYR A 323 -6.58 -3.39 11.05
N GLY A 324 -7.69 -3.93 11.59
CA GLY A 324 -8.99 -3.26 11.70
C GLY A 324 -10.00 -3.57 10.59
N LEU A 325 -9.76 -4.60 9.79
CA LEU A 325 -10.63 -5.06 8.68
C LEU A 325 -11.58 -6.18 9.09
N MET A 326 -12.41 -5.90 10.09
CA MET A 326 -13.42 -6.83 10.62
C MET A 326 -14.35 -7.43 9.53
N PRO A 327 -14.84 -6.66 8.53
CA PRO A 327 -15.69 -7.22 7.48
C PRO A 327 -14.97 -8.30 6.65
N ARG A 328 -13.67 -8.13 6.40
CA ARG A 328 -12.88 -9.12 5.64
C ARG A 328 -12.64 -10.39 6.44
N ALA A 329 -12.32 -10.26 7.72
CA ALA A 329 -12.19 -11.41 8.62
C ALA A 329 -13.51 -12.19 8.74
N ALA A 330 -14.65 -11.49 8.85
CA ALA A 330 -15.97 -12.11 8.90
C ALA A 330 -16.32 -12.84 7.59
N PHE A 331 -16.00 -12.23 6.44
CA PHE A 331 -16.18 -12.86 5.13
C PHE A 331 -15.38 -14.17 5.02
N LEU A 332 -14.10 -14.17 5.42
CA LEU A 332 -13.28 -15.38 5.41
C LEU A 332 -13.83 -16.46 6.36
N ARG A 333 -14.28 -16.07 7.56
CA ARG A 333 -14.92 -16.98 8.53
C ARG A 333 -16.14 -17.69 7.94
N GLN A 334 -16.95 -16.96 7.17
CA GLN A 334 -18.11 -17.54 6.49
C GLN A 334 -17.68 -18.48 5.35
N GLN A 335 -16.79 -18.02 4.48
CA GLN A 335 -16.34 -18.76 3.30
C GLN A 335 -15.64 -20.07 3.65
N TYR A 336 -14.84 -20.08 4.72
CA TYR A 336 -14.02 -21.22 5.13
C TYR A 336 -14.53 -21.92 6.39
N SER A 337 -15.82 -21.80 6.69
CA SER A 337 -16.43 -22.36 7.92
C SER A 337 -16.15 -23.85 8.13
N ASP A 338 -16.23 -24.67 7.08
CA ASP A 338 -15.93 -26.11 7.14
C ASP A 338 -14.45 -26.38 7.46
N HIS A 339 -13.55 -25.62 6.81
CA HIS A 339 -12.10 -25.72 6.99
C HIS A 339 -11.69 -25.36 8.43
N LEU A 340 -12.23 -24.25 8.95
CA LEU A 340 -11.99 -23.79 10.32
C LEU A 340 -12.51 -24.78 11.37
N SER A 341 -13.65 -25.42 11.11
CA SER A 341 -14.20 -26.46 11.99
C SER A 341 -13.31 -27.70 12.04
N SER A 342 -12.74 -28.10 10.90
CA SER A 342 -11.82 -29.25 10.82
C SER A 342 -10.47 -28.99 11.51
N TRP A 343 -10.01 -27.74 11.51
CA TRP A 343 -8.76 -27.31 12.15
C TRP A 343 -8.90 -27.19 13.67
N SER A 344 -9.99 -26.60 14.17
CA SER A 344 -10.23 -26.30 15.59
C SER A 344 -10.51 -27.51 16.48
N LEU A 345 -10.67 -28.72 15.92
CA LEU A 345 -10.83 -29.98 16.65
C LEU A 345 -9.51 -30.57 17.19
N ARG A 346 -8.44 -29.78 17.29
CA ARG A 346 -7.12 -30.14 17.81
C ARG A 346 -6.68 -29.23 18.94
#